data_AF-A0A4Q4D4Y6-F1
#
_entry.id   AF-A0A4Q4D4Y6-F1
#
_cell.length_a   1.000
_cell.length_b   1.000
_cell.length_c   1.000
_cell.angle_alpha   90.00
_cell.angle_beta   90.00
_cell.angle_gamma   90.00
#
_symmetry.space_group_name_H-M   'P 1'
#
loop_
_entity.id
_entity.type
_entity.pdbx_description
1 polymer ?
#
loop_
_entity_poly.entity_id
_entity_poly.type
_entity_poly.pdbx_seq_one_letter_code
_entity_poly.pdbx_strand_id
1 'polypeptide(L)'
;PDGILGKDGVFREADVIIYGTGFHVTDAFEWVHVTGKGGRDLSETFKKEGIETYLGISVAHFPNFFFMLGPNTALGHNSVVFMIEQQTKWIISMLDTMTERGAQAVEPTPEAQHEFNEELQAKVSKGVWSQGGCTSWYLDSQGKNRTIWPGFTFRYWWATRNIEERDFAWERAA
;
A
#
# COMPACT_ATOMS: atom_id res chain seq x y z
N PRO A 1 1.54 -34.10 -22.83
CA PRO A 1 0.13 -34.08 -22.39
C PRO A 1 -0.68 -33.19 -23.35
N ASP A 2 -1.80 -33.69 -23.88
CA ASP A 2 -2.45 -33.12 -25.07
C ASP A 2 -3.68 -32.24 -24.74
N GLY A 3 -3.86 -31.83 -23.46
CA GLY A 3 -5.07 -31.10 -23.05
C GLY A 3 -5.31 -31.04 -21.54
N ILE A 4 -6.56 -30.72 -21.16
CA ILE A 4 -7.01 -30.56 -19.76
C ILE A 4 -8.18 -31.50 -19.46
N LEU A 5 -8.09 -32.26 -18.37
CA LEU A 5 -9.19 -33.05 -17.83
C LEU A 5 -9.94 -32.24 -16.77
N GLY A 6 -11.21 -31.93 -17.03
CA GLY A 6 -12.06 -31.25 -16.06
C GLY A 6 -12.50 -32.16 -14.92
N LYS A 7 -12.98 -31.56 -13.81
CA LYS A 7 -13.60 -32.32 -12.69
C LYS A 7 -14.88 -33.06 -13.11
N ASP A 8 -15.46 -32.67 -14.23
CA ASP A 8 -16.59 -33.35 -14.89
C ASP A 8 -16.18 -34.66 -15.59
N GLY A 9 -14.89 -35.00 -15.61
CA GLY A 9 -14.35 -36.16 -16.31
C GLY A 9 -14.21 -35.98 -17.81
N VAL A 10 -14.47 -34.77 -18.35
CA VAL A 10 -14.38 -34.49 -19.78
C VAL A 10 -12.97 -34.01 -20.12
N PHE A 11 -12.30 -34.74 -21.00
CA PHE A 11 -11.01 -34.33 -21.55
C PHE A 11 -11.22 -33.32 -22.68
N ARG A 12 -10.45 -32.23 -22.66
CA ARG A 12 -10.46 -31.17 -23.65
C ARG A 12 -9.07 -31.07 -24.24
N GLU A 13 -8.92 -31.50 -25.49
CA GLU A 13 -7.67 -31.41 -26.23
C GLU A 13 -7.30 -29.93 -26.43
N ALA A 14 -6.03 -29.60 -26.26
CA ALA A 14 -5.53 -28.25 -26.42
C ALA A 14 -4.05 -28.26 -26.80
N ASP A 15 -3.72 -27.58 -27.90
CA ASP A 15 -2.33 -27.38 -28.33
C ASP A 15 -1.64 -26.26 -27.52
N VAL A 16 -2.42 -25.33 -26.97
CA VAL A 16 -1.94 -24.16 -26.22
C VAL A 16 -2.83 -23.90 -25.00
N ILE A 17 -2.20 -23.66 -23.85
CA ILE A 17 -2.88 -23.26 -22.61
C ILE A 17 -2.39 -21.86 -22.21
N ILE A 18 -3.32 -20.94 -22.02
CA ILE A 18 -3.03 -19.56 -21.60
C ILE A 18 -3.45 -19.37 -20.14
N TYR A 19 -2.50 -18.99 -19.29
CA TYR A 19 -2.74 -18.70 -17.87
C TYR A 19 -3.17 -17.24 -17.69
N GLY A 20 -4.48 -17.02 -17.60
CA GLY A 20 -5.09 -15.74 -17.23
C GLY A 20 -5.30 -15.58 -15.73
N THR A 21 -4.33 -15.96 -14.90
CA THR A 21 -4.50 -16.08 -13.43
C THR A 21 -4.29 -14.79 -12.64
N GLY A 22 -3.94 -13.68 -13.30
CA GLY A 22 -3.74 -12.38 -12.65
C GLY A 22 -2.44 -12.29 -11.84
N PHE A 23 -2.46 -11.55 -10.73
CA PHE A 23 -1.30 -11.23 -9.91
C PHE A 23 -1.60 -11.34 -8.42
N HIS A 24 -0.56 -11.63 -7.64
CA HIS A 24 -0.55 -11.52 -6.19
C HIS A 24 -0.03 -10.13 -5.79
N VAL A 25 -0.95 -9.24 -5.41
CA VAL A 25 -0.62 -7.80 -5.26
C VAL A 25 -0.15 -7.45 -3.84
N THR A 26 -0.63 -8.17 -2.83
CA THR A 26 -0.21 -8.00 -1.43
C THR A 26 1.10 -8.72 -1.11
N ASP A 27 1.37 -9.81 -1.81
CA ASP A 27 2.47 -10.73 -1.48
C ASP A 27 3.83 -10.12 -1.83
N ALA A 28 3.86 -9.05 -2.65
CA ALA A 28 5.07 -8.32 -2.99
C ALA A 28 5.85 -7.86 -1.76
N PHE A 29 5.17 -7.51 -0.65
CA PHE A 29 5.82 -7.08 0.58
C PHE A 29 6.43 -8.23 1.41
N GLU A 30 6.09 -9.48 1.11
CA GLU A 30 6.67 -10.64 1.80
C GLU A 30 8.11 -10.93 1.36
N TRP A 31 8.50 -10.43 0.19
CA TRP A 31 9.80 -10.68 -0.44
C TRP A 31 10.78 -9.50 -0.33
N VAL A 32 10.36 -8.38 0.25
CA VAL A 32 11.22 -7.21 0.42
C VAL A 32 11.84 -7.20 1.82
N HIS A 33 13.16 -7.35 1.88
CA HIS A 33 13.92 -7.27 3.12
C HIS A 33 14.36 -5.82 3.38
N VAL A 34 13.49 -5.06 4.05
CA VAL A 34 13.83 -3.71 4.55
C VAL A 34 13.96 -3.76 6.06
N THR A 35 15.10 -3.31 6.57
CA THR A 35 15.35 -3.17 8.00
C THR A 35 15.28 -1.69 8.41
N GLY A 36 14.35 -1.37 9.30
CA GLY A 36 14.15 -0.05 9.89
C GLY A 36 14.86 0.12 11.23
N LYS A 37 14.38 1.08 12.03
CA LYS A 37 14.93 1.41 13.34
C LYS A 37 14.87 0.21 14.30
N GLY A 38 15.91 0.09 15.13
CA GLY A 38 16.01 -0.98 16.12
C GLY A 38 16.07 -2.39 15.53
N GLY A 39 16.42 -2.55 14.25
CA GLY A 39 16.49 -3.86 13.58
C GLY A 39 15.12 -4.41 13.17
N ARG A 40 14.08 -3.57 13.12
CA ARG A 40 12.72 -3.99 12.72
C ARG A 40 12.69 -4.36 11.23
N ASP A 41 12.23 -5.56 10.90
CA ASP A 41 12.01 -5.99 9.50
C ASP A 41 10.59 -5.64 9.04
N LEU A 42 10.47 -5.05 7.85
CA LEU A 42 9.20 -4.57 7.29
C LEU A 42 8.24 -5.72 6.99
N SER A 43 8.72 -6.79 6.35
CA SER A 43 7.88 -7.93 5.97
C SER A 43 7.33 -8.63 7.20
N GLU A 44 8.14 -8.82 8.24
CA GLU A 44 7.72 -9.40 9.51
C GLU A 44 6.80 -8.49 10.29
N THR A 45 6.98 -7.17 10.22
CA THR A 45 6.07 -6.19 10.82
C THR A 45 4.69 -6.29 10.17
N PHE A 46 4.62 -6.25 8.83
CA PHE A 46 3.37 -6.35 8.10
C PHE A 46 2.65 -7.69 8.28
N LYS A 47 3.38 -8.80 8.42
CA LYS A 47 2.78 -10.11 8.75
C LYS A 47 2.16 -10.14 10.14
N LYS A 48 2.81 -9.54 11.14
CA LYS A 48 2.40 -9.59 12.55
C LYS A 48 1.30 -8.58 12.88
N GLU A 49 1.50 -7.34 12.45
CA GLU A 49 0.68 -6.18 12.84
C GLU A 49 -0.36 -5.86 11.77
N GLY A 50 -0.15 -6.33 10.54
CA GLY A 50 -0.93 -5.96 9.37
C GLY A 50 -0.24 -4.88 8.53
N ILE A 51 -0.61 -4.80 7.25
CA ILE A 51 -0.04 -3.80 6.35
C ILE A 51 -0.68 -2.44 6.63
N GLU A 52 0.07 -1.57 7.29
CA GLU A 52 -0.32 -0.19 7.57
C GLU A 52 0.78 0.78 7.11
N THR A 53 0.33 1.87 6.49
CA THR A 53 1.19 2.93 5.97
C THR A 53 0.47 4.25 6.10
N TYR A 54 1.21 5.35 6.24
CA TYR A 54 0.67 6.70 6.18
C TYR A 54 0.59 7.17 4.72
N LEU A 55 -0.62 7.56 4.27
CA LEU A 55 -0.94 7.95 2.89
C LEU A 55 -0.59 6.93 1.79
N GLY A 56 -0.21 5.70 2.17
CA GLY A 56 0.37 4.72 1.25
C GLY A 56 1.75 5.10 0.72
N ILE A 57 2.43 6.04 1.38
CA ILE A 57 3.72 6.59 0.96
C ILE A 57 4.79 6.29 2.01
N SER A 58 4.56 6.55 3.29
CA SER A 58 5.56 6.37 4.35
C SER A 58 5.10 5.40 5.42
N VAL A 59 6.03 4.86 6.20
CA VAL A 59 5.72 3.90 7.27
C VAL A 59 6.56 4.16 8.52
N ALA A 60 5.90 4.16 9.68
CA ALA A 60 6.54 4.41 10.97
C ALA A 60 7.58 3.33 11.28
N HIS A 61 8.69 3.75 11.92
CA HIS A 61 9.89 2.96 12.21
C HIS A 61 10.81 2.68 11.01
N PHE A 62 10.52 3.24 9.83
CA PHE A 62 11.35 3.12 8.63
C PHE A 62 11.64 4.54 8.07
N PRO A 63 12.58 5.27 8.69
CA PRO A 63 12.90 6.64 8.28
C PRO A 63 13.43 6.69 6.85
N ASN A 64 13.06 7.75 6.13
CA ASN A 64 13.44 8.02 4.74
C ASN A 64 13.06 6.91 3.74
N PHE A 65 12.17 6.01 4.13
CA PHE A 65 11.66 4.97 3.25
C PHE A 65 10.28 5.36 2.73
N PHE A 66 10.16 5.43 1.41
CA PHE A 66 8.93 5.84 0.73
C PHE A 66 8.51 4.80 -0.31
N PHE A 67 7.24 4.45 -0.28
CA PHE A 67 6.58 3.63 -1.29
C PHE A 67 6.07 4.50 -2.44
N MET A 68 6.16 3.94 -3.64
CA MET A 68 5.37 4.36 -4.79
C MET A 68 4.30 3.30 -5.03
N LEU A 69 3.04 3.73 -5.15
CA LEU A 69 1.88 2.86 -5.15
C LEU A 69 1.87 1.86 -3.99
N GLY A 70 2.16 2.37 -2.79
CA GLY A 70 2.11 1.58 -1.58
C GLY A 70 0.69 1.12 -1.23
N PRO A 71 0.57 0.40 -0.10
CA PRO A 71 -0.70 -0.11 0.39
C PRO A 71 -1.80 0.96 0.43
N ASN A 72 -3.03 0.56 0.13
CA ASN A 72 -4.22 1.41 0.10
C ASN A 72 -4.22 2.56 -0.92
N THR A 73 -3.44 2.49 -1.99
CA THR A 73 -3.39 3.54 -3.03
C THR A 73 -3.80 3.08 -4.42
N ALA A 74 -4.05 1.77 -4.61
CA ALA A 74 -4.56 1.28 -5.87
C ALA A 74 -6.01 1.74 -6.10
N LEU A 75 -6.42 1.79 -7.37
CA LEU A 75 -7.73 2.28 -7.77
C LEU A 75 -8.43 1.26 -8.66
N GLY A 76 -9.71 1.00 -8.38
CA GLY A 76 -10.60 0.23 -9.27
C GLY A 76 -11.44 1.10 -10.22
N HIS A 77 -11.32 2.43 -10.14
CA HIS A 77 -12.29 3.37 -10.75
C HIS A 77 -11.67 4.59 -11.43
N ASN A 78 -10.34 4.75 -11.40
CA ASN A 78 -9.59 5.89 -11.94
C ASN A 78 -8.17 5.47 -12.33
N SER A 79 -7.45 6.31 -13.07
CA SER A 79 -6.06 6.03 -13.46
C SER A 79 -5.12 6.07 -12.25
N VAL A 80 -4.37 4.99 -12.06
CA VAL A 80 -3.33 4.88 -11.02
C VAL A 80 -2.17 5.86 -11.25
N VAL A 81 -1.96 6.32 -12.48
CA VAL A 81 -0.94 7.34 -12.83
C VAL A 81 -1.15 8.62 -12.03
N PHE A 82 -2.41 9.02 -11.79
CA PHE A 82 -2.70 10.19 -10.96
C PHE A 82 -2.18 10.05 -9.53
N MET A 83 -2.28 8.84 -8.95
CA MET A 83 -1.78 8.54 -7.61
C MET A 83 -0.25 8.64 -7.60
N ILE A 84 0.42 8.05 -8.59
CA ILE A 84 1.89 8.12 -8.77
C ILE A 84 2.34 9.58 -8.81
N GLU A 85 1.69 10.43 -9.61
CA GLU A 85 2.06 11.84 -9.72
C GLU A 85 1.91 12.59 -8.38
N GLN A 86 0.86 12.33 -7.62
CA GLN A 86 0.65 12.97 -6.32
C GLN A 86 1.68 12.50 -5.29
N GLN A 87 1.97 11.20 -5.26
CA GLN A 87 3.00 10.62 -4.40
C GLN A 87 4.38 11.18 -4.73
N THR A 88 4.72 11.28 -6.02
CA THR A 88 6.00 11.84 -6.47
C THR A 88 6.16 13.28 -6.01
N LYS A 89 5.14 14.13 -6.21
CA LYS A 89 5.15 15.53 -5.76
C LYS A 89 5.30 15.64 -4.25
N TRP A 90 4.57 14.82 -3.51
CA TRP A 90 4.63 14.81 -2.06
C TRP A 90 6.01 14.38 -1.54
N ILE A 91 6.61 13.33 -2.12
CA ILE A 91 7.96 12.87 -1.76
C ILE A 91 9.01 13.94 -2.07
N ILE A 92 8.94 14.60 -3.23
CA ILE A 92 9.86 15.70 -3.56
C ILE A 92 9.72 16.83 -2.53
N SER A 93 8.48 17.25 -2.22
CA SER A 93 8.22 18.27 -1.19
C SER A 93 8.78 17.86 0.19
N MET A 94 8.71 16.57 0.54
CA MET A 94 9.27 16.05 1.78
C MET A 94 10.79 16.16 1.80
N LEU A 95 11.46 15.80 0.71
CA LEU A 95 12.92 15.93 0.57
C LEU A 95 13.39 17.39 0.61
N ASP A 96 12.64 18.30 -0.02
CA ASP A 96 12.91 19.73 0.04
C ASP A 96 12.76 20.24 1.49
N THR A 97 11.68 19.84 2.17
CA THR A 97 11.42 20.20 3.58
C THR A 97 12.50 19.66 4.51
N MET A 98 12.98 18.42 4.29
CA MET A 98 14.10 17.87 5.05
C MET A 98 15.37 18.72 4.87
N THR A 99 15.64 19.15 3.64
CA THR A 99 16.80 19.99 3.30
C THR A 99 16.72 21.34 4.01
N GLU A 100 15.56 22.01 3.94
CA GLU A 100 15.32 23.29 4.60
C GLU A 100 15.47 23.21 6.13
N ARG A 101 15.07 22.08 6.72
CA ARG A 101 15.14 21.83 8.17
C ARG A 101 16.50 21.38 8.67
N GLY A 102 17.40 20.97 7.76
CA GLY A 102 18.60 20.22 8.13
C GLY A 102 18.29 18.89 8.82
N ALA A 103 17.17 18.26 8.46
CA ALA A 103 16.79 16.95 8.99
C ALA A 103 17.50 15.84 8.21
N GLN A 104 18.04 14.86 8.93
CA GLN A 104 18.68 13.68 8.33
C GLN A 104 17.72 12.50 8.19
N ALA A 105 16.68 12.44 9.03
CA ALA A 105 15.65 11.42 8.95
C ALA A 105 14.26 11.99 9.20
N VAL A 106 13.29 11.48 8.46
CA VAL A 106 11.87 11.75 8.63
C VAL A 106 11.05 10.45 8.51
N GLU A 107 10.06 10.31 9.37
CA GLU A 107 9.06 9.23 9.33
C GLU A 107 7.75 9.72 9.96
N PRO A 108 6.60 9.13 9.59
CA PRO A 108 5.36 9.42 10.29
C PRO A 108 5.45 8.91 11.73
N THR A 109 4.79 9.59 12.65
CA THR A 109 4.63 9.07 14.01
C THR A 109 3.76 7.81 13.99
N PRO A 110 3.99 6.83 14.89
CA PRO A 110 3.14 5.65 15.00
C PRO A 110 1.66 6.01 15.19
N GLU A 111 1.38 7.06 15.97
CA GLU A 111 0.04 7.53 16.27
C GLU A 111 -0.66 8.07 15.02
N ALA A 112 0.01 8.91 14.23
CA ALA A 112 -0.56 9.47 13.00
C ALA A 112 -0.80 8.38 11.94
N GLN A 113 0.12 7.42 11.82
CA GLN A 113 -0.09 6.25 10.96
C GLN A 113 -1.32 5.46 11.40
N HIS A 114 -1.45 5.17 12.70
CA HIS A 114 -2.54 4.38 13.22
C HIS A 114 -3.89 5.06 13.02
N GLU A 115 -4.02 6.34 13.41
CA GLU A 115 -5.25 7.12 13.24
C GLU A 115 -5.69 7.19 11.78
N PHE A 116 -4.73 7.43 10.87
CA PHE A 116 -4.99 7.41 9.43
C PHE A 116 -5.54 6.07 8.95
N ASN A 117 -4.95 4.95 9.39
CA ASN A 117 -5.37 3.61 8.98
C ASN A 117 -6.72 3.21 9.57
N GLU A 118 -7.02 3.60 10.83
CA GLU A 118 -8.34 3.38 11.42
C GLU A 118 -9.44 4.07 10.62
N GLU A 119 -9.26 5.36 10.30
CA GLU A 119 -10.21 6.10 9.47
C GLU A 119 -10.37 5.51 8.08
N LEU A 120 -9.26 5.12 7.47
CA LEU A 120 -9.23 4.56 6.13
C LEU A 120 -9.97 3.22 6.11
N GLN A 121 -9.68 2.31 7.03
CA GLN A 121 -10.31 1.00 7.12
C GLN A 121 -11.82 1.10 7.43
N ALA A 122 -12.24 2.10 8.22
CA ALA A 122 -13.65 2.38 8.44
C ALA A 122 -14.41 2.78 7.15
N LYS A 123 -13.70 3.35 6.16
CA LYS A 123 -14.23 3.69 4.83
C LYS A 123 -14.14 2.49 3.87
N VAL A 124 -12.98 1.84 3.81
CA VAL A 124 -12.72 0.69 2.92
C VAL A 124 -13.67 -0.48 3.20
N SER A 125 -13.93 -0.79 4.46
CA SER A 125 -14.83 -1.89 4.87
C SER A 125 -16.28 -1.72 4.41
N LYS A 126 -16.68 -0.50 4.06
CA LYS A 126 -18.03 -0.17 3.55
C LYS A 126 -18.10 -0.16 2.02
N GLY A 127 -16.97 -0.29 1.33
CA GLY A 127 -16.87 -0.19 -0.12
C GLY A 127 -17.25 -1.46 -0.86
N VAL A 128 -17.64 -1.33 -2.13
CA VAL A 128 -18.00 -2.44 -3.04
C VAL A 128 -16.86 -3.44 -3.29
N TRP A 129 -15.60 -3.05 -3.03
CA TRP A 129 -14.42 -3.91 -3.15
C TRP A 129 -14.14 -4.71 -1.86
N SER A 130 -14.94 -4.51 -0.83
CA SER A 130 -14.86 -5.21 0.46
C SER A 130 -16.19 -5.93 0.78
N GLN A 131 -17.32 -5.43 0.28
CA GLN A 131 -18.64 -6.02 0.44
C GLN A 131 -19.10 -6.67 -0.88
N GLY A 132 -19.70 -7.86 -0.80
CA GLY A 132 -20.27 -8.54 -1.98
C GLY A 132 -19.89 -10.01 -2.19
N GLY A 133 -19.19 -10.63 -1.23
CA GLY A 133 -18.98 -12.09 -1.21
C GLY A 133 -18.05 -12.67 -2.28
N CYS A 134 -17.40 -11.82 -3.09
CA CYS A 134 -16.34 -12.26 -4.00
C CYS A 134 -14.99 -12.28 -3.28
N THR A 135 -14.33 -13.44 -3.29
CA THR A 135 -12.91 -13.57 -2.97
C THR A 135 -12.13 -12.82 -4.05
N SER A 136 -11.80 -11.55 -3.80
CA SER A 136 -11.03 -10.72 -4.72
C SER A 136 -9.56 -10.67 -4.29
N TRP A 137 -8.67 -10.42 -5.26
CA TRP A 137 -7.24 -10.24 -5.02
C TRP A 137 -6.88 -8.98 -4.21
N TYR A 138 -7.87 -8.18 -3.81
CA TYR A 138 -7.67 -7.00 -2.95
C TYR A 138 -7.63 -7.32 -1.47
N LEU A 139 -8.15 -8.48 -1.07
CA LEU A 139 -8.23 -8.92 0.32
C LEU A 139 -6.94 -9.66 0.69
N ASP A 140 -6.38 -9.31 1.84
CA ASP A 140 -5.26 -10.06 2.41
C ASP A 140 -5.72 -11.36 3.09
N SER A 141 -4.75 -12.10 3.66
CA SER A 141 -4.99 -13.34 4.40
C SER A 141 -5.91 -13.21 5.62
N GLN A 142 -6.15 -11.98 6.10
CA GLN A 142 -7.06 -11.65 7.20
C GLN A 142 -8.43 -11.16 6.69
N GLY A 143 -8.66 -11.16 5.38
CA GLY A 143 -9.89 -10.67 4.76
C GLY A 143 -10.05 -9.15 4.79
N LYS A 144 -8.98 -8.40 5.09
CA LYS A 144 -8.97 -6.94 5.05
C LYS A 144 -8.51 -6.45 3.69
N ASN A 145 -9.19 -5.45 3.15
CA ASN A 145 -8.73 -4.78 1.93
C ASN A 145 -7.69 -3.72 2.33
N ARG A 146 -6.42 -4.05 2.06
CA ARG A 146 -5.27 -3.16 2.30
C ARG A 146 -4.68 -2.64 0.98
N THR A 147 -5.43 -2.76 -0.11
CA THR A 147 -4.94 -2.52 -1.48
C THR A 147 -5.55 -1.26 -2.08
N ILE A 148 -6.87 -1.07 -1.93
CA ILE A 148 -7.62 -0.03 -2.64
C ILE A 148 -7.80 1.25 -1.80
N TRP A 149 -7.63 2.40 -2.45
CA TRP A 149 -8.07 3.68 -1.92
C TRP A 149 -9.61 3.80 -1.96
N PRO A 150 -10.28 4.08 -0.82
CA PRO A 150 -11.75 4.07 -0.73
C PRO A 150 -12.42 5.37 -1.20
N GLY A 151 -11.65 6.44 -1.42
CA GLY A 151 -12.16 7.78 -1.67
C GLY A 151 -12.04 8.22 -3.12
N PHE A 152 -12.53 9.42 -3.40
CA PHE A 152 -12.25 10.11 -4.66
C PHE A 152 -10.78 10.52 -4.75
N THR A 153 -10.23 10.56 -5.96
CA THR A 153 -8.83 10.95 -6.23
C THR A 153 -8.54 12.40 -5.81
N PHE A 154 -9.50 13.32 -5.92
CA PHE A 154 -9.31 14.69 -5.43
C PHE A 154 -9.10 14.76 -3.90
N ARG A 155 -9.65 13.82 -3.13
CA ARG A 155 -9.39 13.73 -1.68
C ARG A 155 -7.96 13.26 -1.41
N TYR A 156 -7.45 12.34 -2.23
CA TYR A 156 -6.05 11.93 -2.17
C TYR A 156 -5.13 13.09 -2.52
N TRP A 157 -5.43 13.83 -3.60
CA TRP A 157 -4.72 15.07 -3.93
C TRP A 157 -4.72 16.07 -2.77
N TRP A 158 -5.86 16.29 -2.11
CA TRP A 158 -5.92 17.19 -0.97
C TRP A 158 -5.03 16.71 0.19
N ALA A 159 -5.08 15.42 0.53
CA ALA A 159 -4.28 14.82 1.59
C ALA A 159 -2.77 14.83 1.28
N THR A 160 -2.40 14.85 0.01
CA THR A 160 -0.99 14.87 -0.46
C THR A 160 -0.55 16.26 -0.96
N ARG A 161 -1.40 17.28 -0.80
CA ARG A 161 -1.09 18.62 -1.29
C ARG A 161 -0.01 19.31 -0.46
N ASN A 162 -0.04 19.09 0.85
CA ASN A 162 0.90 19.64 1.81
C ASN A 162 1.33 18.54 2.79
N ILE A 163 2.48 18.73 3.43
CA ILE A 163 2.94 17.88 4.52
C ILE A 163 2.30 18.38 5.80
N GLU A 164 1.59 17.51 6.51
CA GLU A 164 1.04 17.81 7.84
C GLU A 164 2.14 17.60 8.87
N GLU A 165 2.89 18.66 9.20
CA GLU A 165 4.16 18.54 9.92
C GLU A 165 4.04 17.86 11.30
N ARG A 166 2.89 18.01 11.96
CA ARG A 166 2.63 17.40 13.28
C ARG A 166 2.59 15.87 13.22
N ASP A 167 2.35 15.30 12.05
CA ASP A 167 2.24 13.86 11.83
C ASP A 167 3.64 13.23 11.64
N PHE A 168 4.71 14.03 11.58
CA PHE A 168 6.06 13.56 11.28
C PHE A 168 7.07 13.83 12.40
N ALA A 169 7.88 12.82 12.69
CA ALA A 169 9.07 12.95 13.53
C ALA A 169 10.27 13.32 12.65
N TRP A 170 11.00 14.37 13.06
CA TRP A 170 12.17 14.90 12.35
C TRP A 170 13.42 14.71 13.21
N GLU A 171 14.41 14.00 12.69
CA GLU A 171 15.70 13.80 13.35
C GLU A 171 16.77 14.66 12.69
N ARG A 172 17.50 15.42 13.50
CA ARG A 172 18.63 16.25 13.05
C ARG A 172 19.92 15.45 13.05
N ALA A 173 20.89 15.92 12.26
CA ALA A 173 22.27 15.47 12.38
C ALA A 173 22.80 15.72 13.80
N ALA A 174 23.47 14.71 14.36
CA ALA A 174 24.28 14.86 15.58
C ALA A 174 25.50 15.76 15.32
#